data_AF-A0AA97H2E5-F1
#
_entry.id   AF-A0AA97H2E5-F1
#
_cell.length_a   1.000
_cell.length_b   1.000
_cell.length_c   1.000
_cell.angle_alpha   90.00
_cell.angle_beta   90.00
_cell.angle_gamma   90.00
#
_symmetry.space_group_name_H-M   'P 1'
#
loop_
_entity.id
_entity.type
_entity.pdbx_description
1 polymer ?
#
loop_
_entity_poly.entity_id
_entity_poly.type
_entity_poly.pdbx_seq_one_letter_code
_entity_poly.pdbx_strand_id
1 'polypeptide(L)'
;MPNHVANILIAHGDEKQVRAMFEAVKNDKIGIGSLDFNKIIPMPENIFRGNLGTEEFARYGKNNWYDWSVAHWGTKWNSYGYSENTPKGFDGSRIKFDTAWSSAAPVIEKLSSLYPELSFEYQWADENLGYNTGKKEYEHGKETFSFDPQGGSSEALELAAETHGIDLQDEGYLYNEKTGEYEYQEPPSMQLT
;
A
#
# COMPACT_ATOMS: atom_id res chain seq x y z
N MET A 1 15.92 2.89 8.65
CA MET A 1 14.46 3.12 8.73
C MET A 1 13.81 2.35 7.59
N PRO A 2 12.56 1.88 7.72
CA PRO A 2 11.87 1.31 6.56
C PRO A 2 11.52 2.39 5.55
N ASN A 3 11.53 2.06 4.26
CA ASN A 3 10.84 2.88 3.26
C ASN A 3 9.33 2.80 3.50
N HIS A 4 8.65 3.91 3.30
CA HIS A 4 7.20 4.03 3.38
C HIS A 4 6.59 3.89 1.99
N VAL A 5 5.65 2.97 1.84
CA VAL A 5 4.90 2.76 0.60
C VAL A 5 3.47 3.22 0.84
N ALA A 6 3.02 4.22 0.11
CA ALA A 6 1.64 4.68 0.11
C ALA A 6 0.79 3.69 -0.68
N ASN A 7 -0.41 3.42 -0.19
CA ASN A 7 -1.35 2.49 -0.79
C ASN A 7 -2.73 3.12 -0.86
N ILE A 8 -3.44 2.91 -1.96
CA ILE A 8 -4.85 3.26 -2.12
C ILE A 8 -5.60 1.98 -2.46
N LEU A 9 -6.65 1.72 -1.69
CA LEU A 9 -7.60 0.65 -1.93
C LEU A 9 -8.98 1.26 -2.16
N ILE A 10 -9.62 0.90 -3.28
CA ILE A 10 -10.99 1.26 -3.61
C ILE A 10 -11.79 -0.02 -3.78
N ALA A 11 -12.96 -0.10 -3.16
CA ALA A 11 -13.86 -1.24 -3.28
C ALA A 11 -15.17 -0.83 -3.97
N HIS A 12 -15.64 -1.66 -4.90
CA HIS A 12 -16.85 -1.43 -5.67
C HIS A 12 -17.86 -2.56 -5.44
N GLY A 13 -19.15 -2.21 -5.49
CA GLY A 13 -20.27 -3.14 -5.28
C GLY A 13 -21.43 -2.46 -4.54
N ASP A 14 -22.28 -3.26 -3.90
CA ASP A 14 -23.35 -2.72 -3.03
C ASP A 14 -22.74 -1.94 -1.84
N GLU A 15 -23.20 -0.70 -1.64
CA GLU A 15 -22.65 0.19 -0.62
C GLU A 15 -22.72 -0.38 0.81
N LYS A 16 -23.76 -1.17 1.13
CA LYS A 16 -23.88 -1.78 2.45
C LYS A 16 -22.90 -2.92 2.61
N GLN A 17 -22.65 -3.70 1.56
CA GLN A 17 -21.64 -4.76 1.55
C GLN A 17 -20.22 -4.17 1.68
N VAL A 18 -19.90 -3.12 0.91
CA VAL A 18 -18.61 -2.41 1.00
C VAL A 18 -18.40 -1.86 2.41
N ARG A 19 -19.41 -1.16 2.95
CA ARG A 19 -19.32 -0.63 4.32
C ARG A 19 -19.14 -1.74 5.35
N ALA A 20 -19.91 -2.82 5.27
CA ALA A 20 -19.82 -3.94 6.20
C ALA A 20 -18.43 -4.60 6.17
N MET A 21 -17.84 -4.74 4.97
CA MET A 21 -16.50 -5.25 4.78
C MET A 21 -15.47 -4.36 5.48
N PHE A 22 -15.45 -3.04 5.22
CA PHE A 22 -14.54 -2.12 5.90
C PHE A 22 -14.75 -2.06 7.41
N GLU A 23 -15.99 -2.12 7.91
CA GLU A 23 -16.27 -2.21 9.35
C GLU A 23 -15.71 -3.50 9.98
N ALA A 24 -15.73 -4.62 9.25
CA ALA A 24 -15.20 -5.89 9.73
C ALA A 24 -13.66 -5.89 9.79
N VAL A 25 -12.99 -5.31 8.79
CA VAL A 25 -11.53 -5.37 8.65
C VAL A 25 -10.77 -4.17 9.19
N LYS A 26 -11.46 -3.16 9.73
CA LYS A 26 -10.82 -1.97 10.32
C LYS A 26 -9.91 -2.29 11.49
N ASN A 27 -8.93 -1.42 11.74
CA ASN A 27 -8.23 -1.38 13.02
C ASN A 27 -9.16 -0.87 14.11
N ASP A 28 -9.30 -1.59 15.23
CA ASP A 28 -10.28 -1.24 16.26
C ASP A 28 -9.95 0.03 17.04
N LYS A 29 -8.68 0.43 17.09
CA LYS A 29 -8.27 1.68 17.75
C LYS A 29 -8.49 2.91 16.85
N ILE A 30 -8.45 2.72 15.53
CA ILE A 30 -8.48 3.80 14.54
C ILE A 30 -9.90 3.99 14.00
N GLY A 31 -10.64 2.90 13.83
CA GLY A 31 -12.02 2.91 13.33
C GLY A 31 -12.09 2.75 11.82
N ILE A 32 -13.29 2.93 11.27
CA ILE A 32 -13.56 2.83 9.84
C ILE A 32 -12.69 3.80 9.03
N GLY A 33 -12.28 3.36 7.83
CA GLY A 33 -11.27 4.05 7.02
C GLY A 33 -9.83 3.59 7.30
N SER A 34 -9.66 2.58 8.15
CA SER A 34 -8.40 1.86 8.36
C SER A 34 -8.50 0.39 7.94
N LEU A 35 -7.36 -0.29 7.87
CA LEU A 35 -7.26 -1.70 7.49
C LEU A 35 -6.40 -2.44 8.51
N ASP A 36 -6.82 -3.61 8.96
CA ASP A 36 -6.04 -4.47 9.86
C ASP A 36 -5.77 -5.80 9.16
N PHE A 37 -4.52 -5.99 8.75
CA PHE A 37 -4.11 -7.20 8.03
C PHE A 37 -4.36 -8.47 8.83
N ASN A 38 -4.31 -8.43 10.18
CA ASN A 38 -4.61 -9.60 11.00
C ASN A 38 -6.08 -10.02 10.95
N LYS A 39 -7.00 -9.12 10.58
CA LYS A 39 -8.42 -9.48 10.40
C LYS A 39 -8.69 -10.16 9.06
N ILE A 40 -7.73 -10.11 8.13
CA ILE A 40 -7.83 -10.65 6.78
C ILE A 40 -6.98 -11.93 6.67
N ILE A 41 -5.71 -11.82 7.06
CA ILE A 41 -4.74 -12.92 7.16
C ILE A 41 -4.17 -12.88 8.59
N PRO A 42 -4.72 -13.66 9.53
CA PRO A 42 -4.30 -13.62 10.93
C PRO A 42 -2.90 -14.20 11.13
N MET A 43 -2.04 -13.47 11.85
CA MET A 43 -0.77 -14.01 12.31
C MET A 43 -1.01 -15.07 13.39
N PRO A 44 -0.44 -16.29 13.26
CA PRO A 44 -0.59 -17.36 14.24
C PRO A 44 -0.11 -16.96 15.64
N GLU A 45 -0.73 -17.51 16.69
CA GLU A 45 -0.34 -17.26 18.08
C GLU A 45 1.01 -17.88 18.45
N ASN A 46 1.35 -19.03 17.85
CA ASN A 46 2.54 -19.83 18.13
C ASN A 46 3.79 -19.36 17.36
N ILE A 47 3.91 -18.04 17.17
CA ILE A 47 5.03 -17.42 16.46
C ILE A 47 5.85 -16.54 17.41
N PHE A 48 7.18 -16.49 17.21
CA PHE A 48 8.01 -15.60 18.01
C PHE A 48 7.76 -14.13 17.64
N ARG A 49 7.42 -13.30 18.64
CA ARG A 49 7.06 -11.87 18.49
C ARG A 49 8.05 -10.89 19.14
N GLY A 50 9.18 -11.39 19.62
CA GLY A 50 10.21 -10.56 20.27
C GLY A 50 11.16 -9.89 19.28
N ASN A 51 12.18 -9.23 19.83
CA ASN A 51 13.28 -8.66 19.05
C ASN A 51 14.04 -9.76 18.33
N LEU A 52 14.35 -9.54 17.05
CA LEU A 52 15.08 -10.50 16.23
C LEU A 52 16.56 -10.13 16.17
N GLY A 53 17.39 -10.98 16.78
CA GLY A 53 18.84 -10.99 16.59
C GLY A 53 19.30 -12.32 15.98
N THR A 54 20.62 -12.49 15.88
CA THR A 54 21.24 -13.70 15.34
C THR A 54 20.78 -14.97 16.08
N GLU A 55 20.64 -14.89 17.41
CA GLU A 55 20.22 -16.02 18.25
C GLU A 55 18.77 -16.40 18.00
N GLU A 56 17.87 -15.42 17.90
CA GLU A 56 16.45 -15.67 17.62
C GLU A 56 16.25 -16.22 16.22
N PHE A 57 16.98 -15.74 15.22
CA PHE A 57 16.95 -16.34 13.88
C PHE A 57 17.45 -17.79 13.90
N ALA A 58 18.53 -18.09 14.62
CA ALA A 58 19.02 -19.46 14.76
C ALA A 58 18.01 -20.37 15.49
N ARG A 59 17.30 -19.84 16.48
CA ARG A 59 16.35 -20.60 17.31
C ARG A 59 15.00 -20.83 16.64
N TYR A 60 14.44 -19.80 16.02
CA TYR A 60 13.08 -19.83 15.50
C TYR A 60 13.02 -20.02 13.98
N GLY A 61 14.14 -19.86 13.28
CA GLY A 61 14.17 -19.87 11.81
C GLY A 61 13.12 -18.89 11.28
N LYS A 62 12.29 -19.33 10.33
CA LYS A 62 11.16 -18.56 9.78
C LYS A 62 9.91 -18.50 10.66
N ASN A 63 9.90 -19.18 11.82
CA ASN A 63 8.76 -19.14 12.75
C ASN A 63 8.82 -17.89 13.65
N ASN A 64 8.92 -16.73 13.02
CA ASN A 64 8.94 -15.43 13.68
C ASN A 64 8.05 -14.42 12.94
N TRP A 65 7.61 -13.39 13.65
CA TRP A 65 6.67 -12.39 13.15
C TRP A 65 7.12 -11.73 11.85
N TYR A 66 8.43 -11.53 11.67
CA TYR A 66 8.99 -10.81 10.54
C TYR A 66 8.91 -11.63 9.25
N ASP A 67 9.48 -12.83 9.26
CA ASP A 67 9.45 -13.73 8.10
C ASP A 67 8.02 -14.08 7.71
N TRP A 68 7.15 -14.27 8.71
CA TRP A 68 5.74 -14.54 8.46
C TRP A 68 5.03 -13.34 7.84
N SER A 69 5.24 -12.12 8.35
CA SER A 69 4.58 -10.91 7.80
C SER A 69 4.98 -10.69 6.35
N VAL A 70 6.28 -10.79 6.04
CA VAL A 70 6.76 -10.64 4.66
C VAL A 70 6.17 -11.72 3.75
N ALA A 71 6.11 -12.97 4.20
CA ALA A 71 5.59 -14.07 3.39
C ALA A 71 4.08 -14.04 3.16
N HIS A 72 3.29 -13.45 4.07
CA HIS A 72 1.81 -13.54 4.03
C HIS A 72 1.13 -12.21 3.76
N TRP A 73 1.70 -11.09 4.20
CA TRP A 73 1.19 -9.75 3.92
C TRP A 73 1.95 -9.08 2.79
N GLY A 74 3.16 -9.54 2.45
CA GLY A 74 4.08 -8.84 1.53
C GLY A 74 4.87 -7.71 2.20
N THR A 75 4.50 -7.35 3.43
CA THR A 75 5.02 -6.17 4.14
C THR A 75 5.64 -6.56 5.47
N LYS A 76 6.50 -5.70 6.01
CA LYS A 76 7.14 -5.94 7.31
C LYS A 76 6.16 -5.95 8.47
N TRP A 77 5.23 -5.00 8.45
CA TRP A 77 4.26 -4.74 9.51
C TRP A 77 2.88 -4.50 8.92
N ASN A 78 1.89 -4.44 9.81
CA ASN A 78 0.52 -4.04 9.50
C ASN A 78 0.47 -2.61 8.92
N SER A 79 -0.65 -2.22 8.32
CA SER A 79 -0.85 -0.89 7.75
C SER A 79 -0.94 0.22 8.80
N TYR A 80 -0.48 1.42 8.45
CA TYR A 80 -0.45 2.63 9.28
C TYR A 80 -0.76 3.88 8.43
N GLY A 81 -0.53 5.10 8.93
CA GLY A 81 -0.60 6.32 8.11
C GLY A 81 -2.00 6.88 7.82
N TYR A 82 -3.01 6.57 8.63
CA TYR A 82 -4.43 6.91 8.35
C TYR A 82 -4.82 8.39 8.58
N SER A 83 -3.88 9.33 8.62
CA SER A 83 -4.13 10.72 9.08
C SER A 83 -5.25 11.44 8.32
N GLU A 84 -5.51 11.07 7.07
CA GLU A 84 -6.52 11.72 6.20
C GLU A 84 -7.82 10.93 6.04
N ASN A 85 -7.84 9.62 6.34
CA ASN A 85 -9.00 8.73 6.11
C ASN A 85 -9.62 8.19 7.40
N THR A 86 -9.58 8.96 8.48
CA THR A 86 -10.32 8.65 9.72
C THR A 86 -11.84 8.57 9.47
N PRO A 87 -12.69 8.14 10.43
CA PRO A 87 -14.14 8.03 10.21
C PRO A 87 -14.84 9.29 9.67
N LYS A 88 -14.23 10.47 9.83
CA LYS A 88 -14.74 11.73 9.28
C LYS A 88 -14.40 11.95 7.80
N GLY A 89 -13.34 11.34 7.29
CA GLY A 89 -12.86 11.45 5.90
C GLY A 89 -13.16 10.22 5.04
N PHE A 90 -13.62 9.11 5.62
CA PHE A 90 -13.96 7.91 4.88
C PHE A 90 -15.22 8.13 4.01
N ASP A 91 -15.05 8.07 2.68
CA ASP A 91 -16.10 8.31 1.69
C ASP A 91 -17.06 7.12 1.48
N GLY A 92 -16.76 5.97 2.10
CA GLY A 92 -17.57 4.76 1.99
C GLY A 92 -16.91 3.63 1.18
N SER A 93 -15.92 3.94 0.34
CA SER A 93 -15.34 2.96 -0.61
C SER A 93 -13.82 3.02 -0.75
N ARG A 94 -13.18 4.13 -0.38
CA ARG A 94 -11.75 4.38 -0.58
C ARG A 94 -11.01 4.56 0.73
N ILE A 95 -9.84 3.95 0.85
CA ILE A 95 -8.89 4.20 1.93
C ILE A 95 -7.48 4.40 1.39
N LYS A 96 -6.72 5.31 2.01
CA LYS A 96 -5.27 5.44 1.84
C LYS A 96 -4.56 5.05 3.14
N PHE A 97 -3.50 4.27 3.04
CA PHE A 97 -2.69 3.79 4.16
C PHE A 97 -1.26 3.54 3.72
N ASP A 98 -0.35 3.48 4.69
CA ASP A 98 1.05 3.19 4.45
C ASP A 98 1.41 1.77 4.89
N THR A 99 2.40 1.21 4.22
CA THR A 99 3.04 -0.06 4.54
C THR A 99 4.56 0.12 4.60
N ALA A 100 5.24 -0.82 5.25
CA ALA A 100 6.69 -0.84 5.26
C ALA A 100 7.21 -1.69 4.10
N TRP A 101 8.10 -1.11 3.29
CA TRP A 101 8.91 -1.69 2.21
C TRP A 101 8.20 -2.12 0.92
N SER A 102 6.97 -2.58 0.96
CA SER A 102 6.28 -3.06 -0.24
C SER A 102 4.78 -2.87 -0.15
N SER A 103 4.09 -3.14 -1.25
CA SER A 103 2.64 -3.22 -1.31
C SER A 103 2.13 -4.42 -0.50
N ALA A 104 0.88 -4.35 -0.08
CA ALA A 104 0.14 -5.41 0.61
C ALA A 104 -0.71 -6.25 -0.37
N ALA A 105 -0.26 -6.46 -1.61
CA ALA A 105 -1.01 -7.19 -2.63
C ALA A 105 -1.58 -8.55 -2.15
N PRO A 106 -0.85 -9.40 -1.39
CA PRO A 106 -1.42 -10.64 -0.84
C PRO A 106 -2.63 -10.42 0.08
N VAL A 107 -2.64 -9.32 0.83
CA VAL A 107 -3.76 -8.96 1.72
C VAL A 107 -4.98 -8.59 0.88
N ILE A 108 -4.80 -7.83 -0.21
CA ILE A 108 -5.90 -7.39 -1.08
C ILE A 108 -6.48 -8.56 -1.86
N GLU A 109 -5.66 -9.47 -2.38
CA GLU A 109 -6.12 -10.70 -3.02
C GLU A 109 -6.94 -11.57 -2.05
N LYS A 110 -6.46 -11.71 -0.80
CA LYS A 110 -7.22 -12.42 0.22
C LYS A 110 -8.54 -11.72 0.56
N LEU A 111 -8.53 -10.39 0.63
CA LEU A 111 -9.74 -9.61 0.88
C LEU A 111 -10.77 -9.85 -0.23
N SER A 112 -10.35 -9.83 -1.50
CA SER A 112 -11.21 -10.17 -2.65
C SER A 112 -11.79 -11.59 -2.54
N SER A 113 -10.99 -12.53 -2.03
CA SER A 113 -11.47 -13.91 -1.81
C SER A 113 -12.52 -14.02 -0.70
N LEU A 114 -12.45 -13.17 0.34
CA LEU A 114 -13.40 -13.15 1.45
C LEU A 114 -14.71 -12.46 1.09
N TYR A 115 -14.69 -11.54 0.12
CA TYR A 115 -15.83 -10.76 -0.34
C TYR A 115 -15.99 -10.87 -1.85
N PRO A 116 -16.35 -12.06 -2.39
CA PRO A 116 -16.35 -12.33 -3.82
C PRO A 116 -17.41 -11.57 -4.62
N GLU A 117 -18.37 -10.92 -3.96
CA GLU A 117 -19.39 -10.06 -4.60
C GLU A 117 -18.87 -8.63 -4.84
N LEU A 118 -17.70 -8.28 -4.30
CA LEU A 118 -17.07 -6.98 -4.46
C LEU A 118 -15.89 -7.09 -5.44
N SER A 119 -15.59 -5.99 -6.13
CA SER A 119 -14.34 -5.81 -6.88
C SER A 119 -13.47 -4.74 -6.23
N PHE A 120 -12.16 -4.82 -6.48
CA PHE A 120 -11.18 -3.97 -5.80
C PHE A 120 -10.19 -3.38 -6.80
N GLU A 121 -9.98 -2.07 -6.74
CA GLU A 121 -8.84 -1.40 -7.34
C GLU A 121 -7.79 -1.15 -6.26
N TYR A 122 -6.53 -1.44 -6.58
CA TYR A 122 -5.43 -1.30 -5.64
C TYR A 122 -4.21 -0.71 -6.33
N GLN A 123 -3.69 0.39 -5.80
CA GLN A 123 -2.45 0.99 -6.29
C GLN A 123 -1.52 1.35 -5.14
N TRP A 124 -0.23 1.39 -5.43
CA TRP A 124 0.79 1.73 -4.46
C TRP A 124 1.93 2.53 -5.09
N ALA A 125 2.64 3.29 -4.26
CA ALA A 125 3.82 4.04 -4.64
C ALA A 125 4.76 4.21 -3.45
N ASP A 126 6.04 3.94 -3.67
CA ASP A 126 7.10 4.19 -2.71
C ASP A 126 7.38 5.71 -2.58
N GLU A 127 8.04 6.10 -1.49
CA GLU A 127 8.55 7.46 -1.31
C GLU A 127 9.67 7.82 -2.30
N ASN A 128 10.37 6.82 -2.84
CA ASN A 128 11.25 7.01 -3.99
C ASN A 128 10.43 7.08 -5.28
N LEU A 129 10.04 8.30 -5.66
CA LEU A 129 9.10 8.57 -6.75
C LEU A 129 9.48 7.85 -8.06
N GLY A 130 8.50 7.19 -8.68
CA GLY A 130 8.68 6.42 -9.91
C GLY A 130 9.31 5.03 -9.72
N TYR A 131 9.54 4.57 -8.49
CA TYR A 131 10.01 3.22 -8.19
C TYR A 131 9.06 2.50 -7.23
N ASN A 132 9.04 1.17 -7.28
CA ASN A 132 8.19 0.33 -6.42
C ASN A 132 6.74 0.86 -6.38
N THR A 133 6.17 1.03 -7.58
CA THR A 133 4.82 1.55 -7.82
C THR A 133 4.10 0.64 -8.80
N GLY A 134 2.79 0.52 -8.67
CA GLY A 134 1.98 -0.32 -9.53
C GLY A 134 0.50 -0.23 -9.19
N LYS A 135 -0.31 -0.85 -10.04
CA LYS A 135 -1.77 -0.96 -9.89
C LYS A 135 -2.21 -2.39 -10.19
N LYS A 136 -3.19 -2.88 -9.44
CA LYS A 136 -3.85 -4.17 -9.63
C LYS A 136 -5.35 -4.03 -9.45
N GLU A 137 -6.08 -4.93 -10.10
CA GLU A 137 -7.52 -5.09 -9.89
C GLU A 137 -7.83 -6.53 -9.53
N TYR A 138 -8.83 -6.73 -8.67
CA TYR A 138 -9.21 -8.04 -8.17
C TYR A 138 -10.73 -8.27 -8.22
N GLU A 139 -11.12 -9.43 -8.72
CA GLU A 139 -12.49 -9.93 -8.71
C GLU A 139 -12.51 -11.40 -8.30
N HIS A 140 -13.51 -11.80 -7.51
CA HIS A 140 -13.71 -13.20 -7.09
C HIS A 140 -12.45 -13.87 -6.51
N GLY A 141 -11.63 -13.11 -5.78
CA GLY A 141 -10.39 -13.60 -5.18
C GLY A 141 -9.24 -13.83 -6.15
N LYS A 142 -9.28 -13.22 -7.34
CA LYS A 142 -8.23 -13.33 -8.35
C LYS A 142 -7.86 -11.97 -8.90
N GLU A 143 -6.59 -11.81 -9.23
CA GLU A 143 -6.10 -10.69 -10.02
C GLU A 143 -6.71 -10.74 -11.43
N THR A 144 -7.35 -9.65 -11.84
CA THR A 144 -7.93 -9.48 -13.19
C THR A 144 -7.12 -8.52 -14.05
N PHE A 145 -6.35 -7.64 -13.43
CA PHE A 145 -5.47 -6.68 -14.08
C PHE A 145 -4.21 -6.43 -13.22
N SER A 146 -3.08 -6.22 -13.89
CA SER A 146 -1.83 -5.76 -13.27
C SER A 146 -1.13 -4.77 -14.18
N PHE A 147 -0.64 -3.70 -13.58
CA PHE A 147 0.21 -2.70 -14.21
C PHE A 147 1.42 -2.44 -13.31
N ASP A 148 2.58 -2.90 -13.78
CA ASP A 148 3.86 -2.82 -13.09
C ASP A 148 4.85 -2.07 -14.00
N PRO A 149 4.79 -0.73 -14.05
CA PRO A 149 5.63 0.06 -14.95
C PRO A 149 7.12 -0.08 -14.59
N GLN A 150 7.98 0.11 -15.59
CA GLN A 150 9.42 0.10 -15.37
C GLN A 150 9.81 1.25 -14.44
N GLY A 151 10.62 0.96 -13.41
CA GLY A 151 11.08 2.00 -12.47
C GLY A 151 11.81 3.14 -13.18
N GLY A 152 11.43 4.38 -12.87
CA GLY A 152 11.94 5.61 -13.48
C GLY A 152 11.33 5.97 -14.84
N SER A 153 10.37 5.19 -15.36
CA SER A 153 9.60 5.57 -16.55
C SER A 153 8.61 6.70 -16.26
N SER A 154 8.14 7.39 -17.31
CA SER A 154 7.08 8.39 -17.20
C SER A 154 5.83 7.80 -16.55
N GLU A 155 5.43 6.60 -16.95
CA GLU A 155 4.23 5.96 -16.42
C GLU A 155 4.39 5.60 -14.93
N ALA A 156 5.59 5.23 -14.50
CA ALA A 156 5.86 5.00 -13.08
C ALA A 156 5.82 6.32 -12.28
N LEU A 157 6.37 7.41 -12.82
CA LEU A 157 6.32 8.72 -12.19
C LEU A 157 4.88 9.25 -12.08
N GLU A 158 4.11 9.16 -13.16
CA GLU A 158 2.70 9.56 -13.20
C GLU A 158 1.86 8.78 -12.19
N LEU A 159 1.98 7.46 -12.14
CA LEU A 159 1.26 6.62 -11.18
C LEU A 159 1.67 6.92 -9.73
N ALA A 160 2.96 7.17 -9.50
CA ALA A 160 3.45 7.53 -8.17
C ALA A 160 2.91 8.90 -7.72
N ALA A 161 2.90 9.88 -8.63
CA ALA A 161 2.35 11.21 -8.38
C ALA A 161 0.83 11.16 -8.10
N GLU A 162 0.07 10.39 -8.86
CA GLU A 162 -1.36 10.14 -8.61
C GLU A 162 -1.59 9.53 -7.22
N THR A 163 -0.79 8.53 -6.86
CA THR A 163 -0.92 7.81 -5.58
C THR A 163 -0.62 8.72 -4.38
N HIS A 164 0.41 9.56 -4.51
CA HIS A 164 0.76 10.53 -3.48
C HIS A 164 -0.16 11.75 -3.46
N GLY A 165 -0.78 12.10 -4.59
CA GLY A 165 -1.61 13.28 -4.76
C GLY A 165 -0.78 14.55 -4.94
N ILE A 166 0.33 14.45 -5.67
CA ILE A 166 1.32 15.53 -5.87
C ILE A 166 1.46 15.88 -7.35
N ASP A 167 1.97 17.08 -7.65
CA ASP A 167 2.37 17.47 -9.00
C ASP A 167 3.85 17.11 -9.21
N LEU A 168 4.16 16.43 -10.31
CA LEU A 168 5.54 16.08 -10.68
C LEU A 168 6.43 17.31 -10.82
N GLN A 169 5.88 18.46 -11.25
CA GLN A 169 6.64 19.70 -11.37
C GLN A 169 7.11 20.23 -10.01
N ASP A 170 6.29 20.08 -8.96
CA ASP A 170 6.63 20.49 -7.60
C ASP A 170 7.78 19.65 -7.02
N GLU A 171 7.92 18.41 -7.50
CA GLU A 171 9.01 17.48 -7.17
C GLU A 171 10.22 17.61 -8.12
N GLY A 172 10.23 18.60 -9.01
CA GLY A 172 11.34 18.86 -9.95
C GLY A 172 11.34 18.02 -11.22
N TYR A 173 10.29 17.23 -11.50
CA TYR A 173 10.14 16.48 -12.74
C TYR A 173 9.38 17.28 -13.78
N LEU A 174 10.06 17.69 -14.85
CA LEU A 174 9.47 18.44 -15.96
C LEU A 174 9.29 17.56 -17.19
N TYR A 175 8.10 17.60 -17.79
CA TYR A 175 7.81 16.84 -19.00
C TYR A 175 8.50 17.45 -20.23
N ASN A 176 9.31 16.66 -20.93
CA ASN A 176 9.93 17.04 -22.19
C ASN A 176 9.10 16.52 -23.37
N GLU A 177 8.35 17.41 -24.02
CA GLU A 177 7.50 17.08 -25.17
C GLU A 177 8.25 16.45 -26.37
N LYS A 178 9.57 16.66 -26.48
CA LYS A 178 10.36 16.11 -27.58
C LYS A 178 10.72 14.65 -27.36
N THR A 179 10.98 14.26 -26.12
CA THR A 179 11.35 12.89 -25.76
C THR A 179 10.14 12.08 -25.32
N GLY A 180 9.07 12.74 -24.84
CA GLY A 180 7.94 12.08 -24.20
C GLY A 180 8.25 11.61 -22.78
N GLU A 181 9.32 12.13 -22.17
CA GLU A 181 9.83 11.70 -20.87
C GLU A 181 9.93 12.85 -19.87
N TYR A 182 9.86 12.52 -18.58
CA TYR A 182 10.15 13.46 -17.51
C TYR A 182 11.65 13.57 -17.25
N GLU A 183 12.14 14.80 -17.14
CA GLU A 183 13.51 15.12 -16.80
C GLU A 183 13.56 15.77 -15.41
N TYR A 184 14.40 15.24 -14.52
CA TYR A 184 14.61 15.84 -13.21
C TYR A 184 15.45 17.11 -13.32
N GLN A 185 14.94 18.20 -12.80
CA GLN A 185 15.63 19.47 -12.63
C GLN A 185 15.69 19.78 -11.14
N GLU A 186 16.91 19.93 -10.64
CA GLU A 186 17.12 20.30 -9.24
C GLU A 186 16.42 21.64 -8.97
N PRO A 187 15.50 21.70 -7.99
CA PRO A 187 14.83 22.96 -7.68
C PRO A 187 15.90 24.01 -7.31
N PRO A 188 15.72 25.28 -7.70
CA PRO A 188 16.71 26.30 -7.41
C PRO A 188 17.03 26.27 -5.92
N SER A 189 18.29 26.00 -5.58
CA SER A 189 18.75 25.94 -4.20
C SER A 189 18.17 27.13 -3.43
N MET A 190 17.32 26.88 -2.42
CA MET A 190 17.05 27.93 -1.44
C MET A 190 18.39 28.26 -0.82
N GLN A 191 19.05 29.31 -1.33
CA GLN A 191 20.13 29.96 -0.61
C GLN A 191 19.49 30.43 0.69
N LEU A 192 19.70 29.65 1.74
CA LEU A 192 19.50 30.08 3.12
C LEU A 192 20.38 31.31 3.28
N THR A 193 19.76 32.47 3.19
CA THR A 193 20.36 33.78 3.48
C THR A 193 20.15 34.12 4.94
#